data_AF-A0A3M1XV59-F1
#
_entry.id   AF-A0A3M1XV59-F1
#
_cell.length_a   1.000
_cell.length_b   1.000
_cell.length_c   1.000
_cell.angle_alpha   90.00
_cell.angle_beta   90.00
_cell.angle_gamma   90.00
#
_symmetry.space_group_name_H-M   'P 1'
#
loop_
_entity.id
_entity.type
_entity.pdbx_description
1 polymer ?
#
loop_
_entity_poly.entity_id
_entity_poly.type
_entity_poly.pdbx_seq_one_letter_code
_entity_poly.pdbx_strand_id
1 'polypeptide(L)'
;GKILSVYPVKMTELSFYGGVETVTGSCFLLETGGLRILVDCGMFQGDERWEKLNHAPFDFDPSAIDYLILTHGHLDHTGRVPLLVKRGFRGSIICTPGTYDIAKVVLMDSARLQEEDYEHWRKILLRRGEKPVPPLYTTLDALDAIRLFNKTPRYNEPLRLNNRVTITFKDAGHILGASSVLLDIKGEGRIIFSGDIGNRNKPIIRDPWMPDGADTVIMETTYADRTHRGFEESVEELKEVINTVCRRGGNVLIPAFAVERAQDLLFVLRGLIKRQEIPTCKVYLDSPMGISVTDIMRRHPDCFDEETAGLIQRGEDPFTFPGLEVTREPEDSKKINFVKSHAIVIAGSGMCTGGRIKHHLKHNIWRKECAVVF
;
A
#
# COMPACT_ATOMS: atom_id res chain seq x y z
N GLY A 1 -33.78 18.94 -43.54
CA GLY A 1 -34.43 18.55 -42.28
C GLY A 1 -33.75 19.28 -41.16
N LYS A 2 -34.48 20.13 -40.43
CA LYS A 2 -33.96 20.84 -39.25
C LYS A 2 -33.66 19.81 -38.16
N ILE A 3 -32.45 19.86 -37.59
CA ILE A 3 -32.13 19.13 -36.36
C ILE A 3 -33.06 19.70 -35.28
N LEU A 4 -34.07 18.93 -34.91
CA LEU A 4 -34.97 19.23 -33.80
C LEU A 4 -34.37 18.52 -32.58
N SER A 5 -33.49 19.25 -31.88
CA SER A 5 -32.80 18.91 -30.63
C SER A 5 -31.76 17.77 -30.67
N VAL A 6 -30.55 18.10 -30.21
CA VAL A 6 -29.54 17.16 -29.69
C VAL A 6 -29.59 17.32 -28.19
N TYR A 7 -29.92 16.26 -27.44
CA TYR A 7 -29.78 16.25 -25.99
C TYR A 7 -28.47 15.53 -25.64
N PRO A 8 -27.40 16.22 -25.20
CA PRO A 8 -26.35 15.57 -24.45
C PRO A 8 -26.82 15.52 -23.00
N VAL A 9 -27.45 14.43 -22.57
CA VAL A 9 -27.71 14.21 -21.14
C VAL A 9 -27.25 12.83 -20.74
N LYS A 10 -25.93 12.73 -20.52
CA LYS A 10 -25.43 12.17 -19.26
C LYS A 10 -24.33 13.09 -18.79
N MET A 11 -24.61 13.78 -17.69
CA MET A 11 -23.64 14.53 -16.90
C MET A 11 -22.64 13.54 -16.30
N THR A 12 -21.41 13.98 -16.05
CA THR A 12 -20.51 13.28 -15.14
C THR A 12 -21.24 12.99 -13.82
N GLU A 13 -21.33 11.71 -13.46
CA GLU A 13 -21.92 11.24 -12.20
C GLU A 13 -20.85 10.50 -11.39
N LEU A 14 -20.75 10.83 -10.11
CA LEU A 14 -19.82 10.22 -9.17
C LEU A 14 -20.60 9.54 -8.05
N SER A 15 -20.41 8.23 -7.92
CA SER A 15 -21.00 7.42 -6.84
C SER A 15 -19.90 6.87 -5.93
N PHE A 16 -20.19 6.84 -4.64
CA PHE A 16 -19.25 6.43 -3.60
C PHE A 16 -19.67 5.06 -3.04
N TYR A 17 -18.83 4.04 -3.21
CA TYR A 17 -19.10 2.66 -2.79
C TYR A 17 -18.14 2.17 -1.68
N GLY A 18 -17.27 3.06 -1.17
CA GLY A 18 -16.36 2.82 -0.07
C GLY A 18 -15.38 3.98 0.11
N GLY A 19 -14.63 4.00 1.22
CA GLY A 19 -13.73 5.11 1.56
C GLY A 19 -14.44 6.42 1.95
N VAL A 20 -15.69 6.35 2.42
CA VAL A 20 -16.47 7.51 2.92
C VAL A 20 -16.78 7.29 4.40
N GLU A 21 -16.50 8.28 5.23
CA GLU A 21 -16.57 8.20 6.71
C GLU A 21 -15.72 7.06 7.31
N THR A 22 -14.73 6.59 6.54
CA THR A 22 -13.78 5.53 6.92
C THR A 22 -12.48 5.68 6.12
N VAL A 23 -11.39 5.10 6.63
CA VAL A 23 -10.04 5.16 6.03
C VAL A 23 -9.70 3.93 5.19
N THR A 24 -10.69 3.15 4.79
CA THR A 24 -10.46 1.85 4.14
C THR A 24 -11.56 1.50 3.15
N GLY A 25 -11.28 0.58 2.23
CA GLY A 25 -12.24 0.09 1.27
C GLY A 25 -12.56 1.07 0.13
N SER A 26 -11.62 1.95 -0.24
CA SER A 26 -11.76 2.96 -1.30
C SER A 26 -12.34 2.36 -2.59
N CYS A 27 -13.43 2.96 -3.09
CA CYS A 27 -14.15 2.47 -4.27
C CYS A 27 -15.10 3.55 -4.78
N PHE A 28 -14.78 4.16 -5.92
CA PHE A 28 -15.56 5.26 -6.50
C PHE A 28 -15.93 4.94 -7.95
N LEU A 29 -17.20 5.09 -8.32
CA LEU A 29 -17.65 4.91 -9.71
C LEU A 29 -17.89 6.26 -10.36
N LEU A 30 -17.19 6.51 -11.45
CA LEU A 30 -17.35 7.67 -12.30
C LEU A 30 -18.00 7.27 -13.62
N GLU A 31 -19.23 7.74 -13.86
CA GLU A 31 -19.87 7.63 -15.18
C GLU A 31 -19.66 8.93 -15.95
N THR A 32 -18.81 8.92 -16.97
CA THR A 32 -18.48 10.13 -17.74
C THR A 32 -18.02 9.81 -19.16
N GLY A 33 -18.25 10.72 -20.11
CA GLY A 33 -17.75 10.55 -21.48
C GLY A 33 -18.19 9.26 -22.19
N GLY A 34 -19.29 8.64 -21.73
CA GLY A 34 -19.79 7.35 -22.21
C GLY A 34 -19.07 6.12 -21.64
N LEU A 35 -18.28 6.27 -20.58
CA LEU A 35 -17.55 5.21 -19.89
C LEU A 35 -18.05 5.06 -18.44
N ARG A 36 -17.88 3.85 -17.90
CA ARG A 36 -18.00 3.52 -16.47
C ARG A 36 -16.62 3.19 -15.94
N ILE A 37 -16.06 4.13 -15.18
CA ILE A 37 -14.69 4.05 -14.66
C ILE A 37 -14.76 3.85 -13.16
N LEU A 38 -14.22 2.74 -12.67
CA LEU A 38 -14.03 2.52 -11.25
C LEU A 38 -12.65 3.07 -10.85
N VAL A 39 -12.59 3.91 -9.82
CA VAL A 39 -11.35 4.39 -9.20
C VAL A 39 -11.20 3.69 -7.86
N ASP A 40 -10.14 2.89 -7.77
CA ASP A 40 -9.85 1.96 -6.68
C ASP A 40 -10.93 0.89 -6.45
N CYS A 41 -10.52 -0.24 -5.88
CA CYS A 41 -11.39 -1.33 -5.44
C CYS A 41 -10.76 -2.01 -4.23
N GLY A 42 -10.77 -1.27 -3.12
CA GLY A 42 -10.05 -1.59 -1.90
C GLY A 42 -10.75 -2.52 -0.94
N MET A 43 -10.01 -3.31 -0.17
CA MET A 43 -10.57 -4.12 0.92
C MET A 43 -10.82 -3.28 2.17
N PHE A 44 -11.98 -3.46 2.80
CA PHE A 44 -12.26 -2.88 4.11
C PHE A 44 -11.45 -3.61 5.19
N GLN A 45 -10.72 -2.88 6.04
CA GLN A 45 -9.87 -3.42 7.09
C GLN A 45 -10.24 -2.86 8.48
N GLY A 46 -9.83 -3.54 9.55
CA GLY A 46 -9.91 -3.01 10.92
C GLY A 46 -11.12 -3.55 11.67
N ASP A 47 -12.07 -2.67 12.02
CA ASP A 47 -13.24 -3.09 12.80
C ASP A 47 -14.05 -4.18 12.08
N GLU A 48 -14.56 -5.15 12.83
CA GLU A 48 -15.36 -6.27 12.30
C GLU A 48 -16.58 -5.78 11.46
N ARG A 49 -17.14 -4.61 11.79
CA ARG A 49 -18.23 -3.99 11.01
C ARG A 49 -17.82 -3.68 9.57
N TRP A 50 -16.58 -3.23 9.37
CA TRP A 50 -16.04 -2.87 8.07
C TRP A 50 -15.64 -4.12 7.29
N GLU A 51 -14.97 -5.06 7.96
CA GLU A 51 -14.53 -6.30 7.31
C GLU A 51 -15.71 -7.13 6.74
N LYS A 52 -16.87 -7.09 7.41
CA LYS A 52 -18.12 -7.72 6.92
C LYS A 52 -18.56 -7.20 5.54
N LEU A 53 -18.28 -5.93 5.22
CA LEU A 53 -18.65 -5.34 3.93
C LEU A 53 -17.89 -5.98 2.76
N ASN A 54 -16.73 -6.61 2.99
CA ASN A 54 -16.00 -7.30 1.92
C ASN A 54 -16.79 -8.48 1.34
N HIS A 55 -17.67 -9.09 2.13
CA HIS A 55 -18.49 -10.23 1.70
C HIS A 55 -19.79 -9.80 0.99
N ALA A 56 -20.21 -8.54 1.16
CA ALA A 56 -21.40 -8.01 0.52
C ALA A 56 -21.27 -8.01 -1.02
N PRO A 57 -22.37 -8.12 -1.78
CA PRO A 57 -22.35 -7.87 -3.22
C PRO A 57 -21.91 -6.42 -3.51
N PHE A 58 -21.40 -6.16 -4.70
CA PHE A 58 -21.21 -4.78 -5.14
C PHE A 58 -22.58 -4.18 -5.47
N ASP A 59 -22.81 -2.92 -5.09
CA ASP A 59 -24.02 -2.16 -5.43
C ASP A 59 -23.99 -1.57 -6.86
N PHE A 60 -23.13 -2.15 -7.71
CA PHE A 60 -23.02 -1.90 -9.14
C PHE A 60 -22.69 -3.22 -9.85
N ASP A 61 -22.99 -3.31 -11.14
CA ASP A 61 -22.67 -4.48 -11.97
C ASP A 61 -21.18 -4.46 -12.38
N PRO A 62 -20.35 -5.40 -11.90
CA PRO A 62 -18.93 -5.46 -12.26
C PRO A 62 -18.68 -5.65 -13.75
N SER A 63 -19.60 -6.32 -14.46
CA SER A 63 -19.46 -6.58 -15.90
C SER A 63 -19.70 -5.34 -16.77
N ALA A 64 -20.34 -4.31 -16.21
CA ALA A 64 -20.61 -3.04 -16.87
C ALA A 64 -19.48 -2.01 -16.72
N ILE A 65 -18.41 -2.32 -15.98
CA ILE A 65 -17.27 -1.42 -15.76
C ILE A 65 -16.27 -1.58 -16.91
N ASP A 66 -15.94 -0.47 -17.58
CA ASP A 66 -15.01 -0.44 -18.71
C ASP A 66 -13.55 -0.47 -18.24
N TYR A 67 -13.26 0.34 -17.22
CA TYR A 67 -11.92 0.55 -16.70
C TYR A 67 -11.91 0.56 -15.18
N LEU A 68 -10.90 -0.08 -14.60
CA LEU A 68 -10.51 0.10 -13.21
C LEU A 68 -9.19 0.88 -13.18
N ILE A 69 -9.18 2.03 -12.55
CA ILE A 69 -7.99 2.84 -12.33
C ILE A 69 -7.56 2.68 -10.88
N LEU A 70 -6.30 2.30 -10.64
CA LEU A 70 -5.76 2.18 -9.28
C LEU A 70 -4.81 3.35 -9.00
N THR A 71 -5.05 4.04 -7.89
CA THR A 71 -4.22 5.16 -7.43
C THR A 71 -2.88 4.67 -6.90
N HIS A 72 -2.90 3.61 -6.09
CA HIS A 72 -1.70 3.00 -5.51
C HIS A 72 -1.94 1.54 -5.06
N GLY A 73 -0.87 0.86 -4.65
CA GLY A 73 -0.86 -0.59 -4.43
C GLY A 73 -1.30 -1.08 -3.04
N HIS A 74 -1.81 -0.22 -2.15
CA HIS A 74 -2.26 -0.67 -0.83
C HIS A 74 -3.51 -1.56 -0.91
N LEU A 75 -3.70 -2.39 0.12
CA LEU A 75 -4.77 -3.39 0.16
C LEU A 75 -6.16 -2.74 0.27
N ASP A 76 -6.27 -1.60 0.93
CA ASP A 76 -7.49 -0.80 1.03
C ASP A 76 -7.79 0.06 -0.21
N HIS A 77 -6.98 -0.07 -1.27
CA HIS A 77 -7.23 0.50 -2.60
C HIS A 77 -7.30 -0.58 -3.69
N THR A 78 -6.68 -1.74 -3.49
CA THR A 78 -6.60 -2.82 -4.49
C THR A 78 -7.20 -4.15 -4.04
N GLY A 79 -7.44 -4.35 -2.75
CA GLY A 79 -7.65 -5.67 -2.16
C GLY A 79 -8.94 -6.38 -2.54
N ARG A 80 -9.93 -5.69 -3.12
CA ARG A 80 -11.15 -6.32 -3.69
C ARG A 80 -11.06 -6.55 -5.20
N VAL A 81 -9.95 -6.20 -5.86
CA VAL A 81 -9.78 -6.40 -7.31
C VAL A 81 -9.98 -7.87 -7.72
N PRO A 82 -9.41 -8.89 -7.04
CA PRO A 82 -9.69 -10.28 -7.39
C PRO A 82 -11.17 -10.66 -7.26
N LEU A 83 -11.85 -10.13 -6.24
CA LEU A 83 -13.28 -10.34 -6.05
C LEU A 83 -14.10 -9.67 -7.16
N LEU A 84 -13.71 -8.48 -7.62
CA LEU A 84 -14.31 -7.78 -8.75
C LEU A 84 -14.23 -8.61 -10.04
N VAL A 85 -13.05 -9.18 -10.34
CA VAL A 85 -12.84 -10.06 -11.50
C VAL A 85 -13.69 -11.34 -11.41
N LYS A 86 -13.66 -11.98 -10.23
CA LYS A 86 -14.46 -13.18 -9.94
C LYS A 86 -15.96 -12.96 -10.13
N ARG A 87 -16.44 -11.74 -9.85
CA ARG A 87 -17.85 -11.33 -9.98
C ARG A 87 -18.23 -10.78 -11.35
N GLY A 88 -17.35 -10.85 -12.34
CA GLY A 88 -17.72 -10.63 -13.75
C GLY A 88 -17.02 -9.45 -14.43
N PHE A 89 -16.14 -8.71 -13.75
CA PHE A 89 -15.36 -7.67 -14.40
C PHE A 89 -14.41 -8.25 -15.45
N ARG A 90 -14.43 -7.67 -16.65
CA ARG A 90 -13.58 -8.04 -17.80
C ARG A 90 -12.93 -6.82 -18.47
N GLY A 91 -13.11 -5.63 -17.89
CA GLY A 91 -12.49 -4.41 -18.38
C GLY A 91 -10.98 -4.36 -18.15
N SER A 92 -10.38 -3.22 -18.48
CA SER A 92 -8.92 -3.02 -18.34
C SER A 92 -8.59 -2.40 -16.99
N ILE A 93 -7.60 -2.96 -16.29
CA ILE A 93 -7.00 -2.36 -15.10
C ILE A 93 -5.82 -1.48 -15.52
N ILE A 94 -5.77 -0.26 -15.00
CA ILE A 94 -4.79 0.77 -15.34
C ILE A 94 -4.20 1.37 -14.06
N CYS A 95 -2.87 1.44 -13.99
CA CYS A 95 -2.15 2.07 -12.88
C CYS A 95 -0.72 2.43 -13.31
N THR A 96 0.09 3.04 -12.45
CA THR A 96 1.52 3.25 -12.76
C THR A 96 2.32 1.93 -12.70
N PRO A 97 3.52 1.87 -13.31
CA PRO A 97 4.40 0.69 -13.21
C PRO A 97 4.74 0.29 -11.76
N GLY A 98 5.01 1.26 -10.89
CA GLY A 98 5.28 1.01 -9.47
C GLY A 98 4.05 0.42 -8.77
N THR A 99 2.87 0.98 -9.01
CA THR A 99 1.61 0.47 -8.46
C THR A 99 1.30 -0.94 -8.93
N TYR A 100 1.57 -1.27 -10.20
CA TYR A 100 1.41 -2.64 -10.71
C TYR A 100 2.23 -3.65 -9.92
N ASP A 101 3.53 -3.37 -9.72
CA ASP A 101 4.44 -4.29 -9.03
C ASP A 101 4.08 -4.44 -7.54
N ILE A 102 3.70 -3.34 -6.87
CA ILE A 102 3.26 -3.39 -5.47
C ILE A 102 1.93 -4.13 -5.34
N ALA A 103 0.92 -3.77 -6.13
CA ALA A 103 -0.39 -4.41 -6.09
C ALA A 103 -0.28 -5.92 -6.33
N LYS A 104 0.57 -6.35 -7.27
CA LYS A 104 0.82 -7.77 -7.53
C LYS A 104 1.29 -8.51 -6.27
N VAL A 105 2.26 -7.96 -5.54
CA VAL A 105 2.77 -8.61 -4.31
C VAL A 105 1.72 -8.58 -3.21
N VAL A 106 1.04 -7.45 -3.02
CA VAL A 106 0.01 -7.28 -1.99
C VAL A 106 -1.17 -8.23 -2.22
N LEU A 107 -1.66 -8.37 -3.45
CA LEU A 107 -2.77 -9.26 -3.78
C LEU A 107 -2.41 -10.73 -3.62
N MET A 108 -1.20 -11.13 -4.01
CA MET A 108 -0.73 -12.52 -3.85
C MET A 108 -0.54 -12.87 -2.38
N ASP A 109 0.02 -11.95 -1.57
CA ASP A 109 0.18 -12.17 -0.13
C ASP A 109 -1.17 -12.23 0.59
N SER A 110 -2.10 -11.32 0.26
CA SER A 110 -3.45 -11.32 0.84
C SER A 110 -4.21 -12.62 0.51
N ALA A 111 -4.14 -13.09 -0.74
CA ALA A 111 -4.76 -14.36 -1.13
C ALA A 111 -4.20 -15.54 -0.32
N ARG A 112 -2.87 -15.63 -0.23
CA ARG A 112 -2.19 -16.69 0.53
C ARG A 112 -2.57 -16.66 2.00
N LEU A 113 -2.59 -15.49 2.63
CA LEU A 113 -2.98 -15.33 4.04
C LEU A 113 -4.43 -15.76 4.26
N GLN A 114 -5.36 -15.36 3.37
CA GLN A 114 -6.76 -15.79 3.47
C GLN A 114 -6.93 -17.31 3.33
N GLU A 115 -6.17 -17.96 2.44
CA GLU A 115 -6.17 -19.41 2.29
C GLU A 115 -5.61 -20.13 3.52
N GLU A 116 -4.50 -19.63 4.08
CA GLU A 116 -3.88 -20.15 5.30
C GLU A 116 -4.81 -20.03 6.52
N ASP A 117 -5.42 -18.85 6.71
CA ASP A 117 -6.39 -18.59 7.78
C ASP A 117 -7.63 -19.49 7.63
N TYR A 118 -8.15 -19.63 6.40
CA TYR A 118 -9.25 -20.55 6.13
C TYR A 118 -8.91 -21.98 6.52
N GLU A 119 -7.76 -22.51 6.10
CA GLU A 119 -7.36 -23.89 6.42
C GLU A 119 -7.11 -24.11 7.92
N HIS A 120 -6.60 -23.09 8.62
CA HIS A 120 -6.46 -23.11 10.07
C HIS A 120 -7.83 -23.22 10.77
N TRP A 121 -8.73 -22.27 10.49
CA TRP A 121 -10.03 -22.17 11.15
C TRP A 121 -11.00 -23.26 10.71
N ARG A 122 -10.95 -23.70 9.46
CA ARG A 122 -11.78 -24.80 8.93
C ARG A 122 -11.70 -26.04 9.81
N LYS A 123 -10.50 -26.45 10.24
CA LYS A 123 -10.29 -27.63 11.09
C LYS A 123 -10.92 -27.45 12.48
N ILE A 124 -10.91 -26.23 13.02
CA ILE A 124 -11.47 -25.90 14.34
C ILE A 124 -13.00 -25.82 14.26
N LEU A 125 -13.54 -25.11 13.27
CA LEU A 125 -14.97 -24.88 13.09
C LEU A 125 -15.72 -26.18 12.76
N LEU A 126 -15.15 -27.03 11.89
CA LEU A 126 -15.75 -28.33 11.57
C LEU A 126 -15.86 -29.25 12.80
N ARG A 127 -14.90 -29.18 13.74
CA ARG A 127 -14.97 -29.92 15.01
C ARG A 127 -16.05 -29.40 15.95
N ARG A 128 -16.45 -28.14 15.80
CA ARG A 128 -17.55 -27.51 16.54
C ARG A 128 -18.92 -27.67 15.86
N GLY A 129 -18.97 -28.31 14.69
CA GLY A 129 -20.18 -28.41 13.88
C GLY A 129 -20.56 -27.12 13.16
N GLU A 130 -19.64 -26.15 13.08
CA GLU A 130 -19.85 -24.85 12.42
C GLU A 130 -19.35 -24.89 10.97
N LYS A 131 -20.03 -24.15 10.08
CA LYS A 131 -19.65 -24.06 8.66
C LYS A 131 -18.61 -22.95 8.47
N PRO A 132 -17.37 -23.27 8.03
CA PRO A 132 -16.35 -22.25 7.81
C PRO A 132 -16.70 -21.39 6.59
N VAL A 133 -16.45 -20.09 6.69
CA VAL A 133 -16.61 -19.13 5.59
C VAL A 133 -15.38 -19.25 4.68
N PRO A 134 -15.54 -19.47 3.35
CA PRO A 134 -14.42 -19.54 2.42
C PRO A 134 -13.71 -18.18 2.30
N PRO A 135 -12.43 -18.16 1.84
CA PRO A 135 -11.73 -16.91 1.57
C PRO A 135 -12.48 -16.08 0.52
N LEU A 136 -12.33 -14.75 0.55
CA LEU A 136 -12.95 -13.85 -0.43
C LEU A 136 -12.49 -14.21 -1.85
N TYR A 137 -11.20 -14.52 -1.98
CA TYR A 137 -10.56 -14.96 -3.19
C TYR A 137 -9.34 -15.82 -2.87
N THR A 138 -8.96 -16.64 -3.84
CA THR A 138 -7.82 -17.57 -3.77
C THR A 138 -6.59 -17.00 -4.45
N THR A 139 -5.45 -17.67 -4.31
CA THR A 139 -4.22 -17.29 -5.04
C THR A 139 -4.44 -17.35 -6.56
N LEU A 140 -5.26 -18.30 -7.04
CA LEU A 140 -5.63 -18.39 -8.46
C LEU A 140 -6.50 -17.21 -8.90
N ASP A 141 -7.49 -16.81 -8.10
CA ASP A 141 -8.31 -15.63 -8.39
C ASP A 141 -7.45 -14.35 -8.47
N ALA A 142 -6.44 -14.20 -7.60
CA ALA A 142 -5.51 -13.08 -7.64
C ALA A 142 -4.65 -13.08 -8.92
N LEU A 143 -4.15 -14.25 -9.34
CA LEU A 143 -3.43 -14.40 -10.61
C LEU A 143 -4.28 -14.04 -11.82
N ASP A 144 -5.56 -14.46 -11.84
CA ASP A 144 -6.49 -14.10 -12.91
C ASP A 144 -6.76 -12.60 -12.96
N ALA A 145 -6.83 -11.95 -11.80
CA ALA A 145 -6.99 -10.50 -11.74
C ALA A 145 -5.76 -9.74 -12.24
N ILE A 146 -4.55 -10.20 -11.90
CA ILE A 146 -3.28 -9.61 -12.37
C ILE A 146 -3.19 -9.62 -13.90
N ARG A 147 -3.81 -10.60 -14.58
CA ARG A 147 -3.85 -10.66 -16.06
C ARG A 147 -4.63 -9.52 -16.71
N LEU A 148 -5.50 -8.85 -15.96
CA LEU A 148 -6.28 -7.70 -16.46
C LEU A 148 -5.57 -6.35 -16.29
N PHE A 149 -4.36 -6.32 -15.73
CA PHE A 149 -3.51 -5.11 -15.73
C PHE A 149 -2.92 -4.88 -17.13
N ASN A 150 -3.72 -4.28 -18.00
CA ASN A 150 -3.38 -4.16 -19.43
C ASN A 150 -2.55 -2.91 -19.76
N LYS A 151 -2.57 -1.87 -18.92
CA LYS A 151 -1.90 -0.60 -19.22
C LYS A 151 -1.21 -0.03 -17.99
N THR A 152 0.07 0.31 -18.15
CA THR A 152 0.91 0.88 -17.07
C THR A 152 1.62 2.18 -17.49
N PRO A 153 0.88 3.27 -17.77
CA PRO A 153 1.48 4.54 -18.19
C PRO A 153 2.39 5.13 -17.10
N ARG A 154 3.45 5.82 -17.51
CA ARG A 154 4.32 6.53 -16.58
C ARG A 154 3.65 7.80 -16.06
N TYR A 155 4.21 8.38 -15.01
CA TYR A 155 3.79 9.71 -14.56
C TYR A 155 3.85 10.74 -15.69
N ASN A 156 2.87 11.63 -15.72
CA ASN A 156 2.70 12.69 -16.73
C ASN A 156 2.48 12.20 -18.17
N GLU A 157 2.32 10.91 -18.40
CA GLU A 157 1.97 10.36 -19.71
C GLU A 157 0.44 10.35 -19.88
N PRO A 158 -0.13 11.17 -20.79
CA PRO A 158 -1.57 11.19 -21.00
C PRO A 158 -2.04 9.92 -21.73
N LEU A 159 -2.99 9.21 -21.12
CA LEU A 159 -3.60 8.02 -21.68
C LEU A 159 -5.05 8.31 -22.08
N ARG A 160 -5.33 8.29 -23.39
CA ARG A 160 -6.70 8.40 -23.91
C ARG A 160 -7.46 7.11 -23.67
N LEU A 161 -8.57 7.18 -22.93
CA LEU A 161 -9.50 6.06 -22.76
C LEU A 161 -10.50 5.99 -23.91
N ASN A 162 -10.94 7.15 -24.40
CA ASN A 162 -11.73 7.31 -25.62
C ASN A 162 -11.57 8.74 -26.20
N ASN A 163 -12.46 9.16 -27.10
CA ASN A 163 -12.43 10.49 -27.73
C ASN A 163 -12.78 11.67 -26.79
N ARG A 164 -13.22 11.38 -25.56
CA ARG A 164 -13.69 12.36 -24.58
C ARG A 164 -12.88 12.36 -23.28
N VAL A 165 -12.41 11.21 -22.83
CA VAL A 165 -11.75 11.02 -21.54
C VAL A 165 -10.27 10.69 -21.73
N THR A 166 -9.41 11.52 -21.15
CA THR A 166 -7.96 11.28 -21.03
C THR A 166 -7.60 11.25 -19.57
N ILE A 167 -6.79 10.28 -19.15
CA ILE A 167 -6.27 10.20 -17.78
C ILE A 167 -4.77 10.45 -17.77
N THR A 168 -4.27 11.09 -16.73
CA THR A 168 -2.84 11.29 -16.50
C THR A 168 -2.54 11.00 -15.04
N PHE A 169 -1.54 10.16 -14.78
CA PHE A 169 -1.08 9.88 -13.42
C PHE A 169 -0.06 10.94 -12.99
N LYS A 170 -0.27 11.52 -11.82
CA LYS A 170 0.60 12.50 -11.18
C LYS A 170 1.15 11.91 -9.90
N ASP A 171 2.42 12.16 -9.59
CA ASP A 171 3.05 11.55 -8.41
C ASP A 171 2.34 12.01 -7.13
N ALA A 172 1.87 11.07 -6.31
CA ALA A 172 1.22 11.39 -5.04
C ALA A 172 2.20 11.38 -3.85
N GLY A 173 3.45 10.98 -4.06
CA GLY A 173 4.49 10.93 -3.02
C GLY A 173 4.15 10.06 -1.80
N HIS A 174 3.14 9.20 -1.89
CA HIS A 174 2.65 8.38 -0.77
C HIS A 174 3.44 7.08 -0.60
N ILE A 175 3.36 6.18 -1.59
CA ILE A 175 4.18 4.96 -1.68
C ILE A 175 4.76 4.84 -3.08
N LEU A 176 5.62 3.85 -3.31
CA LEU A 176 6.18 3.58 -4.64
C LEU A 176 5.07 3.44 -5.69
N GLY A 177 5.10 4.30 -6.71
CA GLY A 177 4.13 4.30 -7.80
C GLY A 177 2.79 4.96 -7.45
N ALA A 178 2.59 5.44 -6.22
CA ALA A 178 1.35 6.11 -5.84
C ALA A 178 1.08 7.33 -6.71
N SER A 179 -0.20 7.57 -6.98
CA SER A 179 -0.58 8.58 -7.95
C SER A 179 -1.92 9.22 -7.67
N SER A 180 -1.96 10.53 -7.88
CA SER A 180 -3.20 11.26 -8.11
C SER A 180 -3.58 11.11 -9.57
N VAL A 181 -4.85 10.78 -9.81
CA VAL A 181 -5.39 10.53 -11.13
C VAL A 181 -6.09 11.79 -11.61
N LEU A 182 -5.51 12.41 -12.64
CA LEU A 182 -6.09 13.55 -13.34
C LEU A 182 -6.92 13.05 -14.52
N LEU A 183 -8.20 13.42 -14.58
CA LEU A 183 -9.10 13.12 -15.70
C LEU A 183 -9.47 14.41 -16.41
N ASP A 184 -9.07 14.54 -17.67
CA ASP A 184 -9.52 15.61 -18.57
C ASP A 184 -10.70 15.08 -19.41
N ILE A 185 -11.88 15.67 -19.21
CA ILE A 185 -13.14 15.26 -19.84
C ILE A 185 -13.61 16.36 -20.79
N LYS A 186 -13.58 16.08 -22.09
CA LYS A 186 -13.90 17.05 -23.13
C LYS A 186 -15.33 17.58 -23.00
N GLY A 187 -15.44 18.86 -22.64
CA GLY A 187 -16.72 19.56 -22.48
C GLY A 187 -17.36 19.43 -21.10
N GLU A 188 -16.73 18.70 -20.16
CA GLU A 188 -17.23 18.50 -18.79
C GLU A 188 -16.23 18.94 -17.71
N GLY A 189 -14.98 19.25 -18.09
CA GLY A 189 -13.97 19.82 -17.19
C GLY A 189 -12.94 18.80 -16.74
N ARG A 190 -12.31 19.08 -15.61
CA ARG A 190 -11.19 18.35 -15.04
C ARG A 190 -11.50 17.86 -13.64
N ILE A 191 -11.31 16.56 -13.42
CA ILE A 191 -11.51 15.89 -12.13
C ILE A 191 -10.19 15.30 -11.65
N ILE A 192 -9.89 15.45 -10.37
CA ILE A 192 -8.75 14.80 -9.73
C ILE A 192 -9.25 13.86 -8.64
N PHE A 193 -8.75 12.62 -8.65
CA PHE A 193 -8.77 11.75 -7.48
C PHE A 193 -7.36 11.78 -6.89
N SER A 194 -7.21 12.20 -5.65
CA SER A 194 -5.87 12.30 -5.06
C SER A 194 -5.22 10.95 -4.83
N GLY A 195 -6.02 9.90 -4.55
CA GLY A 195 -5.55 8.74 -3.81
C GLY A 195 -5.09 9.17 -2.41
N ASP A 196 -4.21 8.40 -1.81
CA ASP A 196 -3.50 8.84 -0.61
C ASP A 196 -2.35 9.78 -1.00
N ILE A 197 -2.18 10.85 -0.23
CA ILE A 197 -1.18 11.89 -0.48
C ILE A 197 -0.06 11.74 0.56
N GLY A 198 1.18 11.64 0.07
CA GLY A 198 2.34 11.60 0.95
C GLY A 198 2.71 12.93 1.55
N ASN A 199 3.38 12.88 2.70
CA ASN A 199 4.03 14.05 3.27
C ASN A 199 5.18 14.55 2.38
N ARG A 200 5.40 15.85 2.40
CA ARG A 200 6.56 16.48 1.76
C ARG A 200 7.84 16.19 2.53
N ASN A 201 8.96 16.15 1.81
CA ASN A 201 10.30 15.87 2.33
C ASN A 201 10.39 14.51 3.05
N LYS A 202 9.58 13.54 2.64
CA LYS A 202 9.81 12.14 3.01
C LYS A 202 11.12 11.66 2.36
N PRO A 203 11.85 10.74 2.99
CA PRO A 203 12.99 10.10 2.34
C PRO A 203 12.52 9.21 1.19
N ILE A 204 13.43 8.91 0.27
CA ILE A 204 13.29 7.90 -0.79
C ILE A 204 12.43 8.36 -1.97
N ILE A 205 11.17 8.73 -1.76
CA ILE A 205 10.21 9.03 -2.83
C ILE A 205 10.00 10.54 -2.99
N ARG A 206 9.65 10.97 -4.21
CA ARG A 206 9.44 12.39 -4.53
C ARG A 206 8.25 12.97 -3.78
N ASP A 207 8.30 14.29 -3.61
CA ASP A 207 7.18 15.08 -3.09
C ASP A 207 5.92 14.91 -3.96
N PRO A 208 4.72 14.96 -3.34
CA PRO A 208 3.46 14.96 -4.08
C PRO A 208 3.37 16.12 -5.08
N TRP A 209 2.78 15.84 -6.23
CA TRP A 209 2.39 16.85 -7.20
C TRP A 209 1.33 17.78 -6.60
N MET A 210 1.58 19.09 -6.73
CA MET A 210 0.59 20.10 -6.36
C MET A 210 -0.39 20.31 -7.53
N PRO A 211 -1.69 20.05 -7.33
CA PRO A 211 -2.67 20.13 -8.41
C PRO A 211 -2.92 21.56 -8.89
N ASP A 212 -3.14 21.72 -10.19
CA ASP A 212 -3.54 22.98 -10.82
C ASP A 212 -4.77 22.85 -11.73
N GLY A 213 -5.67 23.84 -11.66
CA GLY A 213 -6.75 24.04 -12.62
C GLY A 213 -7.81 22.94 -12.71
N ALA A 214 -8.06 22.18 -11.65
CA ALA A 214 -9.17 21.22 -11.59
C ALA A 214 -10.49 21.88 -11.19
N ASP A 215 -11.59 21.41 -11.79
CA ASP A 215 -12.95 21.84 -11.46
C ASP A 215 -13.47 21.09 -10.22
N THR A 216 -13.09 19.81 -10.08
CA THR A 216 -13.47 18.95 -8.94
C THR A 216 -12.26 18.17 -8.43
N VAL A 217 -12.10 18.13 -7.11
CA VAL A 217 -11.06 17.32 -6.44
C VAL A 217 -11.74 16.41 -5.43
N ILE A 218 -11.52 15.11 -5.58
CA ILE A 218 -11.85 14.08 -4.60
C ILE A 218 -10.55 13.79 -3.86
N MET A 219 -10.49 14.20 -2.58
CA MET A 219 -9.28 14.06 -1.77
C MET A 219 -9.48 13.24 -0.51
N GLU A 220 -8.43 12.53 -0.11
CA GLU A 220 -8.37 11.89 1.20
C GLU A 220 -8.38 12.92 2.34
N THR A 221 -8.75 12.46 3.54
CA THR A 221 -8.80 13.29 4.75
C THR A 221 -8.29 12.54 5.98
N THR A 222 -7.37 11.58 5.81
CA THR A 222 -6.96 10.63 6.87
C THR A 222 -6.47 11.33 8.13
N TYR A 223 -5.76 12.44 7.97
CA TYR A 223 -5.18 13.22 9.07
C TYR A 223 -5.66 14.67 9.09
N ALA A 224 -6.86 14.95 8.56
CA ALA A 224 -7.39 16.31 8.50
C ALA A 224 -7.65 16.95 9.88
N ASP A 225 -7.62 16.17 10.96
CA ASP A 225 -7.84 16.60 12.35
C ASP A 225 -6.54 16.91 13.13
N ARG A 226 -5.34 16.67 12.56
CA ARG A 226 -4.08 16.69 13.31
C ARG A 226 -2.92 17.33 12.54
N THR A 227 -2.01 17.92 13.29
CA THR A 227 -0.68 18.32 12.80
C THR A 227 0.33 17.24 13.13
N HIS A 228 1.11 16.80 12.12
CA HIS A 228 2.19 15.83 12.32
C HIS A 228 3.48 16.52 12.78
N ARG A 229 4.25 15.80 13.59
CA ARG A 229 5.65 16.16 13.90
C ARG A 229 6.51 16.02 12.64
N GLY A 230 7.59 16.79 12.60
CA GLY A 230 8.53 16.74 11.48
C GLY A 230 9.26 15.40 11.41
N PHE A 231 9.60 14.96 10.20
CA PHE A 231 10.32 13.70 9.98
C PHE A 231 11.65 13.63 10.76
N GLU A 232 12.42 14.72 10.76
CA GLU A 232 13.69 14.82 11.49
C GLU A 232 13.53 14.61 13.00
N GLU A 233 12.44 15.12 13.57
CA GLU A 233 12.15 14.98 15.00
C GLU A 233 11.84 13.51 15.36
N SER A 234 11.12 12.80 14.48
CA SER A 234 10.87 11.36 14.63
C SER A 234 12.16 10.53 14.49
N VAL A 235 13.08 10.93 13.62
CA VAL A 235 14.40 10.28 13.49
C VAL A 235 15.23 10.45 14.76
N GLU A 236 15.19 11.63 15.37
CA GLU A 236 15.89 11.89 16.63
C GLU A 236 15.36 11.02 17.77
N GLU A 237 14.04 10.93 17.92
CA GLU A 237 13.41 10.07 18.93
C GLU A 237 13.74 8.59 18.72
N LEU A 238 13.70 8.10 17.47
CA LEU A 238 14.10 6.74 17.14
C LEU A 238 15.56 6.48 17.54
N LYS A 239 16.47 7.42 17.24
CA LYS A 239 17.88 7.34 17.62
C LYS A 239 18.06 7.26 19.13
N GLU A 240 17.37 8.11 19.88
CA GLU A 240 17.43 8.12 21.35
C GLU A 240 16.97 6.79 21.96
N VAL A 241 15.87 6.24 21.44
CA VAL A 241 15.33 4.95 21.88
C VAL A 241 16.33 3.83 21.60
N ILE A 242 16.87 3.74 20.37
CA ILE A 242 17.85 2.71 19.99
C ILE A 242 19.08 2.78 20.92
N ASN A 243 19.66 3.96 21.08
CA ASN A 243 20.83 4.15 21.95
C ASN A 243 20.55 3.79 23.41
N THR A 244 19.34 4.06 23.90
CA THR A 244 18.94 3.72 25.27
C THR A 244 18.78 2.21 25.45
N VAL A 245 18.11 1.54 24.52
CA VAL A 245 17.87 0.09 24.57
C VAL A 245 19.17 -0.70 24.41
N CYS A 246 20.04 -0.28 23.47
CA CYS A 246 21.35 -0.91 23.30
C CYS A 246 22.20 -0.79 24.57
N ARG A 247 22.24 0.38 25.23
CA ARG A 247 22.96 0.54 26.52
C ARG A 247 22.44 -0.36 27.64
N ARG A 248 21.14 -0.69 27.62
CA ARG A 248 20.52 -1.63 28.57
C ARG A 248 20.77 -3.10 28.21
N GLY A 249 21.37 -3.39 27.05
CA GLY A 249 21.58 -4.74 26.55
C GLY A 249 20.30 -5.39 26.00
N GLY A 250 19.30 -4.59 25.61
CA GLY A 250 18.02 -5.09 25.09
C GLY A 250 17.95 -5.13 23.57
N ASN A 251 16.75 -5.46 23.07
CA ASN A 251 16.39 -5.43 21.65
C ASN A 251 15.29 -4.39 21.40
N VAL A 252 15.31 -3.76 20.24
CA VAL A 252 14.25 -2.87 19.74
C VAL A 252 13.36 -3.66 18.78
N LEU A 253 12.06 -3.70 19.05
CA LEU A 253 11.08 -4.29 18.15
C LEU A 253 10.30 -3.18 17.44
N ILE A 254 10.22 -3.25 16.12
CA ILE A 254 9.51 -2.26 15.29
C ILE A 254 8.47 -3.00 14.44
N PRO A 255 7.19 -3.02 14.87
CA PRO A 255 6.09 -3.39 14.00
C PRO A 255 6.06 -2.44 12.80
N ALA A 256 6.16 -2.96 11.59
CA ALA A 256 6.16 -2.12 10.39
C ALA A 256 5.20 -2.65 9.32
N PHE A 257 4.54 -1.73 8.61
CA PHE A 257 3.91 -2.06 7.34
C PHE A 257 4.98 -2.46 6.34
N ALA A 258 4.70 -3.53 5.58
CA ALA A 258 5.67 -4.11 4.67
C ALA A 258 5.90 -3.25 3.41
N VAL A 259 4.92 -2.41 3.07
CA VAL A 259 4.99 -1.42 2.00
C VAL A 259 5.34 -0.07 2.64
N GLU A 260 6.33 0.63 2.08
CA GLU A 260 6.84 1.94 2.50
C GLU A 260 7.55 1.95 3.88
N ARG A 261 6.83 1.76 4.99
CA ARG A 261 7.36 2.03 6.34
C ARG A 261 8.60 1.21 6.68
N ALA A 262 8.64 -0.05 6.29
CA ALA A 262 9.81 -0.89 6.49
C ALA A 262 11.03 -0.33 5.74
N GLN A 263 10.84 0.22 4.54
CA GLN A 263 11.90 0.75 3.70
C GLN A 263 12.39 2.12 4.19
N ASP A 264 11.51 2.99 4.67
CA ASP A 264 11.88 4.22 5.38
C ASP A 264 12.81 3.92 6.56
N LEU A 265 12.45 2.91 7.37
CA LEU A 265 13.27 2.51 8.51
C LEU A 265 14.65 2.00 8.09
N LEU A 266 14.75 1.21 7.02
CA LEU A 266 16.04 0.77 6.49
C LEU A 266 16.90 1.96 6.05
N PHE A 267 16.30 2.93 5.36
CA PHE A 267 16.99 4.13 4.91
C PHE A 267 17.49 5.00 6.08
N VAL A 268 16.64 5.23 7.09
CA VAL A 268 17.00 5.98 8.29
C VAL A 268 18.10 5.27 9.08
N LEU A 269 17.95 3.97 9.34
CA LEU A 269 18.95 3.18 10.08
C LEU A 269 20.29 3.14 9.35
N ARG A 270 20.28 3.02 8.02
CA ARG A 270 21.49 3.14 7.19
C ARG A 270 22.20 4.47 7.44
N GLY A 271 21.47 5.58 7.41
CA GLY A 271 22.01 6.92 7.66
C GLY A 271 22.63 7.03 9.05
N LEU A 272 21.90 6.60 10.09
CA LEU A 272 22.35 6.65 11.48
C LEU A 272 23.59 5.77 11.72
N ILE A 273 23.64 4.56 11.17
CA ILE A 273 24.79 3.65 11.30
C ILE A 273 26.00 4.21 10.55
N LYS A 274 25.81 4.73 9.33
CA LYS A 274 26.90 5.30 8.51
C LYS A 274 27.54 6.51 9.21
N ARG A 275 26.74 7.32 9.91
CA ARG A 275 27.21 8.49 10.71
C ARG A 275 27.65 8.13 12.13
N GLN A 276 27.60 6.84 12.52
CA GLN A 276 27.94 6.35 13.86
C GLN A 276 27.11 7.00 14.98
N GLU A 277 25.87 7.38 14.67
CA GLU A 277 24.93 8.00 15.61
C GLU A 277 24.17 6.97 16.47
N ILE A 278 24.15 5.71 16.03
CA ILE A 278 23.70 4.56 16.80
C ILE A 278 24.79 3.47 16.78
N PRO A 279 24.87 2.60 17.80
CA PRO A 279 25.85 1.52 17.83
C PRO A 279 25.62 0.54 16.68
N THR A 280 26.72 -0.05 16.20
CA THR A 280 26.64 -1.18 15.27
C THR A 280 25.91 -2.34 15.94
N CYS A 281 24.73 -2.66 15.43
CA CYS A 281 23.85 -3.70 15.94
C CYS A 281 23.32 -4.55 14.78
N LYS A 282 22.78 -5.73 15.11
CA LYS A 282 22.11 -6.57 14.10
C LYS A 282 20.73 -5.99 13.81
N VAL A 283 20.43 -5.74 12.55
CA VAL A 283 19.12 -5.28 12.11
C VAL A 283 18.47 -6.40 11.30
N TYR A 284 17.31 -6.87 11.74
CA TYR A 284 16.55 -7.92 11.07
C TYR A 284 15.36 -7.32 10.34
N LEU A 285 15.26 -7.58 9.03
CA LEU A 285 14.04 -7.40 8.27
C LEU A 285 13.31 -8.74 8.15
N ASP A 286 12.41 -9.00 9.09
CA ASP A 286 11.64 -10.24 9.17
C ASP A 286 10.24 -10.08 8.59
N SER A 287 10.20 -9.83 7.28
CA SER A 287 8.97 -9.64 6.51
C SER A 287 9.18 -10.10 5.06
N PRO A 288 8.69 -11.28 4.64
CA PRO A 288 8.83 -11.74 3.26
C PRO A 288 8.28 -10.74 2.24
N MET A 289 7.13 -10.14 2.53
CA MET A 289 6.57 -9.05 1.73
C MET A 289 7.46 -7.81 1.78
N GLY A 290 7.95 -7.42 2.96
CA GLY A 290 8.83 -6.25 3.11
C GLY A 290 10.10 -6.37 2.29
N ILE A 291 10.73 -7.55 2.30
CA ILE A 291 11.92 -7.84 1.49
C ILE A 291 11.57 -7.76 -0.01
N SER A 292 10.43 -8.34 -0.41
CA SER A 292 10.00 -8.32 -1.81
C SER A 292 9.67 -6.90 -2.31
N VAL A 293 9.08 -6.06 -1.45
CA VAL A 293 8.84 -4.65 -1.74
C VAL A 293 10.16 -3.88 -1.84
N THR A 294 11.14 -4.13 -0.97
CA THR A 294 12.47 -3.52 -1.08
C THR A 294 13.13 -3.88 -2.42
N ASP A 295 13.01 -5.13 -2.87
CA ASP A 295 13.49 -5.57 -4.19
C ASP A 295 12.73 -4.91 -5.34
N ILE A 296 11.42 -4.66 -5.20
CA ILE A 296 10.63 -3.88 -6.16
C ILE A 296 11.15 -2.45 -6.22
N MET A 297 11.33 -1.76 -5.09
CA MET A 297 11.77 -0.36 -5.06
C MET A 297 13.09 -0.18 -5.82
N ARG A 298 14.05 -1.10 -5.68
CA ARG A 298 15.31 -1.08 -6.45
C ARG A 298 15.13 -1.08 -7.98
N ARG A 299 14.00 -1.55 -8.49
CA ARG A 299 13.67 -1.59 -9.93
C ARG A 299 12.94 -0.35 -10.45
N HIS A 300 12.58 0.59 -9.57
CA HIS A 300 11.84 1.82 -9.91
C HIS A 300 12.58 3.09 -9.44
N PRO A 301 13.83 3.32 -9.88
CA PRO A 301 14.58 4.52 -9.52
C PRO A 301 13.95 5.81 -10.05
N ASP A 302 13.04 5.72 -11.03
CA ASP A 302 12.28 6.85 -11.57
C ASP A 302 11.26 7.45 -10.59
N CYS A 303 10.97 6.74 -9.50
CA CYS A 303 10.10 7.23 -8.43
C CYS A 303 10.87 7.96 -7.31
N PHE A 304 12.21 7.89 -7.30
CA PHE A 304 13.01 8.36 -6.18
C PHE A 304 13.26 9.87 -6.17
N ASP A 305 13.42 10.41 -4.97
CA ASP A 305 13.90 11.77 -4.74
C ASP A 305 15.35 11.95 -5.23
N GLU A 306 15.79 13.21 -5.30
CA GLU A 306 17.13 13.53 -5.83
C GLU A 306 18.26 12.95 -4.95
N GLU A 307 18.08 12.93 -3.62
CA GLU A 307 19.08 12.40 -2.68
C GLU A 307 19.31 10.91 -2.92
N THR A 308 18.23 10.15 -2.99
CA THR A 308 18.21 8.70 -3.15
C THR A 308 18.64 8.29 -4.55
N ALA A 309 18.20 9.02 -5.58
CA ALA A 309 18.74 8.86 -6.92
C ALA A 309 20.26 9.11 -6.95
N GLY A 310 20.75 10.11 -6.23
CA GLY A 310 22.18 10.40 -6.08
C GLY A 310 22.97 9.27 -5.41
N LEU A 311 22.40 8.58 -4.40
CA LEU A 311 23.01 7.39 -3.80
C LEU A 311 23.20 6.27 -4.82
N ILE A 312 22.17 5.98 -5.60
CA ILE A 312 22.19 4.91 -6.61
C ILE A 312 23.19 5.23 -7.72
N GLN A 313 23.28 6.50 -8.15
CA GLN A 313 24.27 6.94 -9.13
C GLN A 313 25.72 6.73 -8.65
N ARG A 314 25.97 6.78 -7.34
CA ARG A 314 27.28 6.45 -6.73
C ARG A 314 27.50 4.95 -6.54
N GLY A 315 26.56 4.10 -6.93
CA GLY A 315 26.60 2.66 -6.71
C GLY A 315 26.30 2.25 -5.26
N GLU A 316 25.71 3.14 -4.47
CA GLU A 316 25.29 2.84 -3.09
C GLU A 316 23.83 2.34 -3.08
N ASP A 317 23.57 1.20 -2.43
CA ASP A 317 22.20 0.73 -2.18
C ASP A 317 21.59 1.52 -1.01
N PRO A 318 20.43 2.20 -1.19
CA PRO A 318 19.76 2.97 -0.14
C PRO A 318 19.18 2.09 0.98
N PHE A 319 18.98 0.80 0.75
CA PHE A 319 18.32 -0.10 1.70
C PHE A 319 19.24 -1.13 2.36
N THR A 320 20.54 -1.13 2.00
CA THR A 320 21.51 -2.11 2.50
C THR A 320 22.62 -1.42 3.30
N PHE A 321 23.04 -2.05 4.40
CA PHE A 321 24.11 -1.59 5.27
C PHE A 321 24.73 -2.75 6.06
N PRO A 322 25.97 -2.62 6.57
CA PRO A 322 26.58 -3.63 7.43
C PRO A 322 25.72 -3.93 8.66
N GLY A 323 25.41 -5.20 8.87
CA GLY A 323 24.59 -5.66 10.01
C GLY A 323 23.11 -5.93 9.68
N LEU A 324 22.63 -5.58 8.48
CA LEU A 324 21.30 -5.96 8.00
C LEU A 324 21.22 -7.44 7.64
N GLU A 325 20.23 -8.14 8.18
CA GLU A 325 19.89 -9.53 7.89
C GLU A 325 18.43 -9.61 7.41
N VAL A 326 18.22 -10.06 6.17
CA VAL A 326 16.89 -10.26 5.59
C VAL A 326 16.41 -11.68 5.86
N THR A 327 15.20 -11.85 6.39
CA THR A 327 14.69 -13.15 6.84
C THR A 327 13.43 -13.55 6.08
N ARG A 328 13.57 -14.48 5.12
CA ARG A 328 12.43 -15.00 4.33
C ARG A 328 11.81 -16.24 4.96
N GLU A 329 12.62 -17.16 5.46
CA GLU A 329 12.14 -18.46 5.92
C GLU A 329 11.61 -18.43 7.37
N PRO A 330 10.50 -19.15 7.66
CA PRO A 330 9.96 -19.24 9.02
C PRO A 330 10.97 -19.78 10.04
N GLU A 331 11.85 -20.68 9.65
CA GLU A 331 12.82 -21.28 10.56
C GLU A 331 13.91 -20.28 10.97
N ASP A 332 14.33 -19.41 10.06
CA ASP A 332 15.28 -18.34 10.37
C ASP A 332 14.62 -17.25 11.24
N SER A 333 13.34 -16.93 10.98
CA SER A 333 12.55 -16.03 11.85
C SER A 333 12.52 -16.53 13.29
N LYS A 334 12.33 -17.85 13.50
CA LYS A 334 12.37 -18.43 14.86
C LYS A 334 13.72 -18.23 15.53
N LYS A 335 14.84 -18.32 14.79
CA LYS A 335 16.19 -18.16 15.35
C LYS A 335 16.42 -16.77 15.92
N ILE A 336 15.81 -15.73 15.35
CA ILE A 336 15.89 -14.35 15.85
C ILE A 336 15.44 -14.25 17.31
N ASN A 337 14.47 -15.06 17.75
CA ASN A 337 13.98 -15.04 19.14
C ASN A 337 15.01 -15.47 20.18
N PHE A 338 16.11 -16.11 19.76
CA PHE A 338 17.23 -16.45 20.64
C PHE A 338 18.24 -15.30 20.80
N VAL A 339 18.18 -14.26 19.96
CA VAL A 339 19.06 -13.08 20.08
C VAL A 339 18.66 -12.27 21.31
N LYS A 340 19.55 -12.17 22.29
CA LYS A 340 19.25 -11.55 23.58
C LYS A 340 19.67 -10.09 23.72
N SER A 341 20.49 -9.53 22.85
CA SER A 341 20.91 -8.14 23.03
C SER A 341 21.36 -7.51 21.73
N HIS A 342 21.28 -6.18 21.66
CA HIS A 342 21.84 -5.37 20.57
C HIS A 342 21.29 -5.76 19.19
N ALA A 343 19.97 -5.96 19.12
CA ALA A 343 19.26 -6.21 17.88
C ALA A 343 18.08 -5.27 17.68
N ILE A 344 17.85 -4.88 16.42
CA ILE A 344 16.63 -4.20 15.95
C ILE A 344 15.88 -5.20 15.08
N VAL A 345 14.60 -5.46 15.37
CA VAL A 345 13.78 -6.40 14.62
C VAL A 345 12.60 -5.65 14.01
N ILE A 346 12.64 -5.47 12.69
CA ILE A 346 11.57 -4.90 11.89
C ILE A 346 10.74 -6.05 11.33
N ALA A 347 9.47 -6.16 11.73
CA ALA A 347 8.61 -7.26 11.32
C ALA A 347 7.17 -6.81 11.10
N GLY A 348 6.48 -7.45 10.15
CA GLY A 348 5.04 -7.25 9.94
C GLY A 348 4.21 -8.06 10.94
N SER A 349 2.96 -7.68 11.24
CA SER A 349 2.21 -6.53 10.70
C SER A 349 2.40 -5.24 11.51
N GLY A 350 2.32 -4.07 10.86
CA GLY A 350 2.52 -2.76 11.51
C GLY A 350 1.57 -2.47 12.68
N MET A 351 0.37 -3.04 12.67
CA MET A 351 -0.63 -2.87 13.73
C MET A 351 -0.66 -4.03 14.75
N CYS A 352 0.29 -4.97 14.68
CA CYS A 352 0.36 -6.14 15.57
C CYS A 352 -0.89 -7.05 15.56
N THR A 353 -1.76 -6.96 14.55
CA THR A 353 -2.97 -7.79 14.42
C THR A 353 -2.61 -9.23 14.02
N GLY A 354 -1.59 -9.37 13.17
CA GLY A 354 -1.03 -10.64 12.71
C GLY A 354 0.48 -10.58 12.42
N GLY A 355 0.99 -11.60 11.75
CA GLY A 355 2.36 -11.66 11.24
C GLY A 355 3.44 -12.03 12.27
N ARG A 356 4.69 -11.98 11.82
CA ARG A 356 5.89 -12.41 12.57
C ARG A 356 6.15 -11.57 13.82
N ILE A 357 5.76 -10.29 13.82
CA ILE A 357 5.94 -9.39 14.96
C ILE A 357 5.32 -9.93 16.24
N LYS A 358 4.17 -10.61 16.17
CA LYS A 358 3.51 -11.21 17.35
C LYS A 358 4.39 -12.25 18.02
N HIS A 359 5.14 -13.02 17.23
CA HIS A 359 6.11 -13.97 17.75
C HIS A 359 7.26 -13.27 18.46
N HIS A 360 7.84 -12.22 17.87
CA HIS A 360 8.92 -11.48 18.51
C HIS A 360 8.49 -10.76 19.79
N LEU A 361 7.30 -10.15 19.78
CA LEU A 361 6.70 -9.53 20.96
C LEU A 361 6.56 -10.56 22.10
N LYS A 362 6.01 -11.75 21.82
CA LYS A 362 5.89 -12.83 22.83
C LYS A 362 7.21 -13.16 23.53
N HIS A 363 8.34 -13.09 22.81
CA HIS A 363 9.65 -13.44 23.36
C HIS A 363 10.40 -12.26 24.01
N ASN A 364 10.01 -11.00 23.73
CA ASN A 364 10.76 -9.83 24.18
C ASN A 364 9.96 -8.85 25.05
N ILE A 365 8.63 -8.80 24.97
CA ILE A 365 7.83 -7.74 25.59
C ILE A 365 7.91 -7.72 27.14
N TRP A 366 8.17 -8.87 27.75
CA TRP A 366 8.31 -9.00 29.20
C TRP A 366 9.71 -8.61 29.71
N ARG A 367 10.66 -8.38 28.80
CA ARG A 367 12.06 -8.04 29.12
C ARG A 367 12.19 -6.52 29.28
N LYS A 368 12.56 -6.07 30.49
CA LYS A 368 12.58 -4.63 30.86
C LYS A 368 13.64 -3.82 30.12
N GLU A 369 14.64 -4.50 29.57
CA GLU A 369 15.71 -3.91 28.77
C GLU A 369 15.31 -3.65 27.31
N CYS A 370 14.24 -4.29 26.82
CA CYS A 370 13.76 -4.15 25.44
C CYS A 370 12.77 -2.97 25.30
N ALA A 371 12.54 -2.53 24.06
CA ALA A 371 11.47 -1.59 23.73
C ALA A 371 10.71 -2.01 22.47
N VAL A 372 9.49 -1.50 22.35
CA VAL A 372 8.68 -1.55 21.13
C VAL A 372 8.50 -0.13 20.64
N VAL A 373 8.75 0.11 19.36
CA VAL A 373 8.60 1.42 18.70
C VAL A 373 7.52 1.29 17.63
N PHE A 374 6.52 2.16 17.68
CA PHE A 374 5.41 2.22 16.72
C PHE A 374 5.60 3.39 15.76
#